data_AF-A0A820GXH8-F1
#
_entry.id   AF-A0A820GXH8-F1
#
_cell.length_a   1.000
_cell.length_b   1.000
_cell.length_c   1.000
_cell.angle_alpha   90.00
_cell.angle_beta   90.00
_cell.angle_gamma   90.00
#
_symmetry.space_group_name_H-M   'P 1'
#
loop_
_entity.id
_entity.type
_entity.pdbx_description
1 polymer ?
#
loop_
_entity_poly.entity_id
_entity_poly.type
_entity_poly.pdbx_seq_one_letter_code
_entity_poly.pdbx_strand_id
1 'polypeptide(L)' 'MYDDIILVLRDGWGDAQFRYWAQKHFMLVKIGETHVVYSSGKVSRPVVTYEELYTKLNECHNRVGHHGRDKTWEEVRKL' A
#
# COMPACT_ATOMS: atom_id res chain seq x y z
N MET A 1 4.10 -10.36 -6.40
CA MET A 1 3.73 -9.15 -7.18
C MET A 1 4.09 -7.86 -6.45
N TYR A 2 3.60 -7.61 -5.22
CA TYR A 2 4.00 -6.41 -4.45
C TYR A 2 5.51 -6.38 -4.18
N ASP A 3 6.07 -7.50 -3.73
CA ASP A 3 7.52 -7.61 -3.49
C ASP A 3 8.34 -7.44 -4.78
N ASP A 4 7.86 -7.99 -5.90
CA ASP A 4 8.52 -7.83 -7.21
C ASP A 4 8.56 -6.36 -7.64
N ILE A 5 7.49 -5.59 -7.35
CA ILE A 5 7.48 -4.14 -7.58
C ILE A 5 8.51 -3.44 -6.69
N ILE A 6 8.65 -3.82 -5.41
CA ILE A 6 9.69 -3.28 -4.53
C ILE A 6 11.08 -3.56 -5.09
N LEU A 7 11.35 -4.80 -5.52
CA LEU A 7 12.64 -5.20 -6.08
C LEU A 7 12.95 -4.45 -7.37
N VAL A 8 11.96 -4.20 -8.22
CA VAL A 8 12.14 -3.34 -9.41
C VAL A 8 12.49 -1.91 -8.99
N LEU A 9 11.74 -1.34 -8.05
CA LEU A 9 11.87 0.08 -7.68
C LEU A 9 13.15 0.37 -6.88
N ARG A 10 13.66 -0.61 -6.11
CA ARG A 10 14.91 -0.48 -5.35
C ARG A 10 16.13 -0.89 -6.17
N ASP A 11 16.07 -2.07 -6.78
CA ASP A 11 17.27 -2.78 -7.24
C ASP A 11 17.27 -2.96 -8.77
N GLY A 12 16.21 -2.54 -9.46
CA GLY A 12 16.11 -2.67 -10.92
C GLY A 12 15.99 -4.12 -11.40
N TRP A 13 15.50 -5.01 -10.53
CA TRP A 13 15.27 -6.43 -10.81
C TRP A 13 14.14 -6.65 -11.83
N GLY A 14 14.13 -7.81 -12.51
CA GLY A 14 13.09 -8.21 -13.47
C GLY A 14 13.42 -7.91 -14.94
N ASP A 15 12.56 -8.38 -15.84
CA ASP A 15 12.72 -8.16 -17.28
C ASP A 15 12.45 -6.70 -17.69
N ALA A 16 12.87 -6.32 -18.90
CA ALA A 16 12.73 -4.94 -19.37
C ALA A 16 11.26 -4.45 -19.45
N GLN A 17 10.33 -5.33 -19.82
CA GLN A 17 8.92 -4.98 -19.94
C GLN A 17 8.29 -4.75 -18.57
N PHE A 18 8.52 -5.66 -17.63
CA PHE A 18 8.02 -5.53 -16.26
C PHE A 18 8.63 -4.32 -15.54
N ARG A 19 9.93 -4.07 -15.71
CA ARG A 19 10.60 -2.90 -15.13
C ARG A 19 10.00 -1.59 -15.62
N TYR A 20 9.85 -1.46 -16.94
CA TYR A 20 9.22 -0.28 -17.53
C TYR A 20 7.80 -0.08 -16.99
N TRP A 21 7.02 -1.16 -16.91
CA TRP A 21 5.66 -1.10 -16.37
C TRP A 21 5.65 -0.65 -14.90
N ALA A 22 6.45 -1.27 -14.03
CA ALA A 22 6.41 -0.95 -12.61
C ALA A 22 6.91 0.48 -12.32
N GLN A 23 7.98 0.93 -12.98
CA GLN A 23 8.50 2.30 -12.82
C GLN A 23 7.53 3.37 -13.34
N LYS A 24 6.74 3.05 -14.37
CA LYS A 24 5.73 3.95 -14.92
C LYS A 24 4.51 4.10 -14.01
N HIS A 25 4.14 3.02 -13.31
CA HIS A 25 2.88 2.94 -12.57
C HIS A 25 3.02 3.11 -11.06
N PHE A 26 4.23 2.93 -10.52
CA PHE A 26 4.47 2.98 -9.08
C PHE A 26 5.69 3.80 -8.72
N MET A 27 5.72 4.20 -7.45
CA MET A 27 6.86 4.85 -6.82
C MET A 27 7.04 4.31 -5.42
N LEU A 28 8.29 4.33 -4.94
CA LEU A 28 8.61 3.90 -3.60
C LEU A 28 8.82 5.15 -2.72
N VAL A 29 7.97 5.31 -1.72
CA VAL A 29 8.00 6.46 -0.80
C VAL A 29 8.49 5.98 0.56
N LYS A 30 9.53 6.64 1.11
CA LYS A 30 9.99 6.38 2.48
C LYS A 30 9.13 7.18 3.46
N ILE A 31 8.43 6.50 4.37
CA ILE A 31 7.61 7.08 5.44
C ILE A 31 8.17 6.57 6.77
N GLY A 32 8.83 7.45 7.52
CA GLY A 32 9.63 7.04 8.68
C GLY A 32 10.74 6.07 8.26
N GLU A 33 10.78 4.88 8.86
CA GLU A 33 11.73 3.82 8.52
C GLU A 33 11.21 2.82 7.46
N THR A 34 9.94 2.94 7.07
CA THR A 34 9.29 2.00 6.16
C THR A 34 9.27 2.54 4.73
N HIS A 35 9.42 1.66 3.75
CA HIS A 35 9.20 1.99 2.34
C HIS A 35 7.82 1.47 1.93
N VAL A 36 7.00 2.37 1.38
CA VAL A 36 5.64 2.08 0.97
C VAL A 36 5.53 2.31 -0.53
N VAL A 37 4.96 1.35 -1.25
CA VAL A 37 4.69 1.50 -2.67
C VAL A 37 3.45 2.37 -2.84
N TYR A 38 3.55 3.40 -3.67
CA TYR A 38 2.44 4.26 -4.06
C TYR A 38 2.16 4.14 -5.55
N SER A 39 0.90 4.31 -5.95
CA SER A 39 0.57 4.50 -7.35
C SER A 39 1.05 5.87 -7.85
N SER A 40 1.62 5.90 -9.06
CA SER A 40 2.11 7.10 -9.75
C SER A 40 1.02 7.80 -10.58
N GLY A 41 -0.25 7.42 -10.40
CA GLY A 41 -1.38 7.95 -11.15
C GLY A 41 -1.88 9.31 -10.65
N LYS A 42 -2.93 9.85 -11.30
CA LYS A 42 -3.55 11.15 -10.94
C LYS A 42 -3.94 11.27 -9.45
N VAL A 43 -4.36 10.15 -8.86
CA VAL A 43 -4.60 10.05 -7.42
C VAL A 43 -3.59 9.04 -6.88
N SER A 44 -2.56 9.55 -6.22
CA SER A 44 -1.56 8.70 -5.59
C SER A 44 -2.15 8.07 -4.33
N ARG A 45 -2.12 6.74 -4.27
CA ARG A 45 -2.61 5.96 -3.13
C ARG A 45 -1.57 4.91 -2.76
N PRO A 46 -1.44 4.58 -1.45
CA PRO A 46 -0.61 3.47 -1.04
C PRO A 46 -1.17 2.18 -1.64
N VAL A 47 -0.26 1.37 -2.17
CA VAL A 47 -0.51 -0.01 -2.54
C VAL A 47 -0.21 -0.85 -1.31
N VAL A 48 -1.12 -1.76 -0.97
CA VAL A 48 -0.99 -2.66 0.18
C VAL A 48 -1.33 -4.07 -0.25
N THR A 49 -0.79 -5.06 0.47
CA THR A 49 -1.23 -6.45 0.31
C THR A 49 -2.62 -6.63 0.91
N TYR A 50 -3.32 -7.70 0.51
CA TYR A 50 -4.66 -7.98 1.03
C TYR A 50 -4.61 -8.31 2.52
N GLU A 51 -3.57 -9.01 2.95
CA GLU A 51 -3.28 -9.40 4.32
C GLU A 51 -3.06 -8.19 5.23
N GLU A 52 -2.29 -7.20 4.77
CA GLU A 52 -2.07 -5.93 5.49
C GLU A 52 -3.37 -5.13 5.58
N LEU A 53 -4.14 -5.06 4.48
CA LEU A 53 -5.44 -4.40 4.46
C LEU A 53 -6.39 -5.02 5.49
N TYR A 54 -6.49 -6.34 5.52
CA TYR A 54 -7.31 -7.07 6.50
C TYR A 54 -6.86 -6.77 7.93
N THR A 55 -5.55 -6.84 8.20
CA THR A 55 -4.99 -6.58 9.52
C THR A 55 -5.34 -5.16 9.99
N LYS A 56 -5.15 -4.14 9.13
CA LYS A 56 -5.47 -2.75 9.47
C LYS A 56 -6.96 -2.53 9.68
N LEU A 57 -7.81 -3.11 8.83
CA LEU A 57 -9.26 -3.08 9.01
C LEU A 57 -9.68 -3.68 10.35
N ASN A 58 -9.12 -4.83 10.71
CA ASN A 58 -9.43 -5.52 11.96
C ASN A 58 -8.95 -4.72 13.18
N GLU A 59 -7.75 -4.13 13.13
CA GLU A 59 -7.27 -3.21 14.16
C GLU A 59 -8.23 -2.04 14.37
N CYS A 60 -8.63 -1.36 13.28
CA CYS A 60 -9.60 -0.26 13.35
C CYS A 60 -10.94 -0.73 13.92
N HIS A 61 -11.43 -1.90 13.48
CA HIS A 61 -12.69 -2.48 13.94
C HIS A 61 -12.67 -2.78 15.45
N ASN A 62 -11.55 -3.30 15.96
CA ASN A 62 -11.34 -3.55 17.38
C ASN A 62 -11.24 -2.24 18.19
N ARG A 63 -10.53 -1.22 17.67
CA ARG A 63 -10.42 0.10 18.34
C ARG A 63 -11.76 0.78 18.50
N VAL A 64 -12.61 0.69 17.47
CA VAL A 64 -13.98 1.19 17.56
C VAL A 64 -14.92 0.18 18.23
N GLY A 65 -14.43 -0.82 18.95
CA GLY A 65 -15.24 -1.75 19.75
C GLY A 65 -16.36 -2.44 18.96
N HIS A 66 -16.07 -2.89 17.73
CA HIS A 66 -17.03 -3.55 16.85
C HIS A 66 -18.31 -2.75 16.53
N HIS A 67 -18.29 -1.42 16.66
CA HIS A 67 -19.47 -0.56 16.45
C HIS A 67 -19.88 -0.41 14.95
N GLY A 68 -19.57 -1.40 14.13
CA GLY A 68 -19.99 -1.50 12.73
C GLY A 68 -19.05 -0.84 11.72
N ARG A 69 -19.42 -0.99 10.46
CA ARG A 69 -18.62 -0.59 9.28
C ARG A 69 -18.33 0.90 9.26
N ASP A 70 -19.34 1.74 9.46
CA ASP A 70 -19.21 3.18 9.20
C ASP A 70 -18.23 3.84 10.20
N LYS A 71 -18.31 3.48 11.48
CA LYS A 71 -17.34 3.92 12.50
C LYS A 71 -15.94 3.35 12.27
N THR A 72 -15.85 2.08 11.84
CA THR A 72 -14.57 1.48 11.47
C THR A 72 -13.93 2.28 10.32
N TRP A 73 -14.73 2.71 9.36
CA TRP A 73 -14.26 3.46 8.20
C TRP A 73 -13.88 4.91 8.51
N GLU A 74 -14.56 5.55 9.46
CA GLU A 74 -14.11 6.83 10.03
C GLU A 74 -12.75 6.69 10.72
N GLU A 75 -12.50 5.60 11.42
CA GLU A 75 -11.19 5.35 12.04
C GLU A 75 -10.09 5.10 11.02
N VAL A 76 -10.37 4.35 9.95
CA VAL A 76 -9.41 4.13 8.85
C VAL A 76 -9.02 5.44 8.19
N ARG A 77 -9.94 6.39 8.03
CA ARG A 77 -9.65 7.71 7.42
C ARG A 77 -8.73 8.61 8.25
N LYS A 78 -8.47 8.27 9.52
CA LYS A 78 -7.55 9.01 10.40
C LYS A 78 -6.12 8.46 10.35
N LEU A 79 -5.90 7.32 9.68
CA LEU A 79 -4.58 6.77 9.42
C LEU A 79 -3.89 7.53 8.27
#